data_AF-A0A6G3BNR5-F1
#
_entry.id   AF-A0A6G3BNR5-F1
#
_cell.length_a   1.000
_cell.length_b   1.000
_cell.length_c   1.000
_cell.angle_alpha   90.00
_cell.angle_beta   90.00
_cell.angle_gamma   90.00
#
_symmetry.space_group_name_H-M   'P 1'
#
loop_
_entity.id
_entity.type
_entity.pdbx_description
1 polymer ?
#
loop_
_entity_poly.entity_id
_entity_poly.type
_entity_poly.pdbx_seq_one_letter_code
_entity_poly.pdbx_strand_id
1 'polypeptide(L)'
;MTLRLGPGEVARFGRGSTAVPVELRLDDPAISRLAGEIRVTDDHWQLTNHSTTHSYLVENPEGAGEYLRVPPRRVGAPIPFEFSRVVLPTRGDVTVSFQVFAPDHVYLDPDAMGGPWGNSTVTAYSLNETATYFLVLVALCEPRLRDQSRVAVPTTPQIVERIGGHVTGGELTARAVSSHIDYLADEKLRIGAPGAHEPGKGERRNGKREEIVGLALRFGLVREEHLALLPPLTGAGGRERQAAR
;
A
#
# COMPACT_ATOMS: atom_id res chain seq x y z
N MET A 1 12.91 22.60 -1.60
CA MET A 1 13.87 22.76 -0.49
C MET A 1 14.09 21.40 0.14
N THR A 2 15.31 21.07 0.53
CA THR A 2 15.67 19.77 1.13
C THR A 2 16.44 20.03 2.41
N LEU A 3 16.06 19.35 3.49
CA LEU A 3 16.72 19.40 4.79
C LEU A 3 17.34 18.03 5.06
N ARG A 4 18.57 18.01 5.57
CA ARG A 4 19.20 16.80 6.08
C ARG A 4 19.23 16.88 7.59
N LEU A 5 18.77 15.83 8.25
CA LEU A 5 18.67 15.74 9.69
C LEU A 5 19.41 14.47 10.15
N GLY A 6 20.25 14.59 11.17
CA GLY A 6 20.87 13.48 11.87
C GLY A 6 20.07 13.03 13.10
N PRO A 7 20.45 11.91 13.75
CA PRO A 7 19.80 11.44 14.97
C PRO A 7 19.75 12.51 16.06
N GLY A 8 18.58 12.66 16.69
CA GLY A 8 18.31 13.68 17.70
C GLY A 8 17.98 15.07 17.14
N GLU A 9 18.21 15.31 15.85
CA GLU A 9 17.84 16.58 15.22
C GLU A 9 16.34 16.68 14.96
N VAL A 10 15.90 17.93 14.90
CA VAL A 10 14.49 18.30 14.86
C VAL A 10 14.27 19.35 13.78
N ALA A 11 13.23 19.19 12.98
CA ALA A 11 12.74 20.20 12.06
C ALA A 11 11.27 20.51 12.32
N ARG A 12 10.95 21.78 12.47
CA ARG A 12 9.59 22.29 12.58
C ARG A 12 9.07 22.64 11.20
N PHE A 13 7.78 22.44 11.02
CA PHE A 13 7.09 22.81 9.79
C PHE A 13 5.83 23.61 10.06
N GLY A 14 5.45 24.43 9.09
CA GLY A 14 4.24 25.23 9.12
C GLY A 14 4.39 26.52 8.33
N ARG A 15 3.45 27.44 8.52
CA ARG A 15 3.51 28.76 7.87
C ARG A 15 4.66 29.63 8.36
N GLY A 16 5.13 29.41 9.59
CA GLY A 16 6.14 30.23 10.24
C GLY A 16 5.78 31.71 10.44
N SER A 17 6.63 32.40 11.19
CA SER A 17 6.74 33.86 11.30
C SER A 17 8.08 34.21 11.95
N THR A 18 8.42 35.49 12.04
CA THR A 18 9.60 35.93 12.80
C THR A 18 9.55 35.50 14.27
N ALA A 19 8.35 35.45 14.87
CA ALA A 19 8.16 34.99 16.25
C ALA A 19 8.10 33.46 16.38
N VAL A 20 7.86 32.74 15.28
CA VAL A 20 7.71 31.28 15.23
C VAL A 20 8.47 30.77 14.02
N PRO A 21 9.82 30.73 14.08
CA PRO A 21 10.61 30.22 12.97
C PRO A 21 10.34 28.73 12.76
N VAL A 22 10.37 28.32 11.49
CA VAL A 22 10.23 26.93 11.06
C VAL A 22 11.23 26.67 9.95
N GLU A 23 11.81 25.47 9.96
CA GLU A 23 12.79 25.04 8.97
C GLU A 23 12.09 24.68 7.65
N LEU A 24 10.91 24.06 7.72
CA LEU A 24 10.10 23.72 6.55
C LEU A 24 8.86 24.62 6.45
N ARG A 25 8.92 25.59 5.53
CA ARG A 25 7.86 26.56 5.32
C ARG A 25 6.78 26.05 4.36
N LEU A 26 5.52 26.14 4.79
CA LEU A 26 4.33 25.76 4.03
C LEU A 26 3.37 26.96 3.99
N ASP A 27 3.22 27.62 2.85
CA ASP A 27 2.56 28.94 2.77
C ASP A 27 1.01 28.89 2.71
N ASP A 28 0.37 27.73 2.87
CA ASP A 28 -1.09 27.61 2.82
C ASP A 28 -1.77 28.22 4.06
N PRO A 29 -2.75 29.13 3.89
CA PRO A 29 -3.44 29.80 4.98
C PRO A 29 -4.09 28.88 6.03
N ALA A 30 -4.49 27.67 5.64
CA ALA A 30 -5.10 26.66 6.52
C ALA A 30 -4.09 26.01 7.47
N ILE A 31 -2.79 26.11 7.18
CA ILE A 31 -1.73 25.51 7.99
C ILE A 31 -1.35 26.47 9.13
N SER A 32 -1.20 25.95 10.35
CA SER A 32 -0.76 26.76 11.49
C SER A 32 0.66 27.30 11.30
N ARG A 33 1.01 28.40 11.99
CA ARG A 33 2.38 28.94 11.97
C ARG A 33 3.40 27.91 12.43
N LEU A 34 3.06 27.17 13.49
CA LEU A 34 3.72 25.94 13.90
C LEU A 34 2.73 24.80 13.73
N ALA A 35 2.85 24.05 12.64
CA ALA A 35 1.95 22.94 12.30
C ALA A 35 2.42 21.64 12.95
N GLY A 36 3.72 21.41 13.01
CA GLY A 36 4.25 20.24 13.67
C GLY A 36 5.77 20.21 13.71
N GLU A 37 6.28 19.05 14.09
CA GLU A 37 7.70 18.77 14.27
C GLU A 37 8.03 17.37 13.76
N ILE A 38 9.15 17.25 13.06
CA ILE A 38 9.82 16.02 12.67
C ILE A 38 11.01 15.85 13.61
N ARG A 39 11.17 14.66 14.18
CA ARG A 39 12.34 14.29 14.97
C ARG A 39 12.95 13.01 14.44
N VAL A 40 14.26 13.01 14.25
CA VAL A 40 15.00 11.81 13.83
C VAL A 40 15.46 11.05 15.09
N THR A 41 15.24 9.74 15.11
CA THR A 41 15.82 8.82 16.11
C THR A 41 16.89 7.95 15.44
N ASP A 42 17.45 6.99 16.15
CA ASP A 42 18.53 6.15 15.62
C ASP A 42 18.05 5.21 14.50
N ASP A 43 16.81 4.71 14.60
CA ASP A 43 16.24 3.64 13.76
C ASP A 43 14.91 4.01 13.08
N HIS A 44 14.34 5.18 13.37
CA HIS A 44 13.10 5.68 12.76
C HIS A 44 13.04 7.20 12.84
N TRP A 45 11.88 7.75 12.47
CA TRP A 45 11.58 9.16 12.70
C TRP A 45 10.18 9.33 13.27
N GLN A 46 9.96 10.47 13.92
CA GLN A 46 8.74 10.75 14.64
C GLN A 46 8.07 12.02 14.12
N LEU A 47 6.74 11.98 14.04
CA LEU A 47 5.91 13.13 13.69
C LEU A 47 5.11 13.62 14.90
N THR A 48 5.25 14.89 15.24
CA THR A 48 4.38 15.58 16.18
C THR A 48 3.41 16.47 15.43
N ASN A 49 2.12 16.28 15.69
CA ASN A 49 1.05 17.11 15.16
C ASN A 49 0.66 18.17 16.20
N HIS A 50 1.00 19.43 15.94
CA HIS A 50 0.63 20.54 16.83
C HIS A 50 -0.78 21.09 16.57
N SER A 51 -1.43 20.70 15.47
CA SER A 51 -2.81 21.07 15.16
C SER A 51 -3.74 20.71 16.31
N THR A 52 -4.70 21.60 16.58
CA THR A 52 -5.78 21.38 17.54
C THR A 52 -7.02 20.78 16.90
N THR A 53 -7.11 20.76 15.57
CA THR A 53 -8.36 20.49 14.85
C THR A 53 -8.27 19.37 13.82
N HIS A 54 -7.11 19.16 13.20
CA HIS A 54 -6.99 18.24 12.08
C HIS A 54 -5.90 17.19 12.28
N SER A 55 -6.18 15.98 11.81
CA SER A 55 -5.18 14.92 11.69
C SER A 55 -4.28 15.18 10.49
N TYR A 56 -3.04 14.70 10.55
CA TYR A 56 -2.16 14.59 9.39
C TYR A 56 -2.16 13.15 8.89
N LEU A 57 -1.85 12.97 7.61
CA LEU A 57 -1.64 11.64 7.04
C LEU A 57 -0.16 11.49 6.71
N VAL A 58 0.37 10.31 6.95
CA VAL A 58 1.67 9.89 6.47
C VAL A 58 1.42 8.72 5.54
N GLU A 59 1.52 8.95 4.24
CA GLU A 59 1.32 7.95 3.22
C GLU A 59 2.64 7.23 2.95
N ASN A 60 2.58 5.92 2.72
CA ASN A 60 3.68 5.12 2.20
C ASN A 60 3.50 4.97 0.68
N PRO A 61 4.27 5.70 -0.15
CA PRO A 61 4.15 5.61 -1.60
C PRO A 61 4.58 4.26 -2.17
N GLU A 62 5.23 3.40 -1.37
CA GLU A 62 5.69 2.05 -1.75
C GLU A 62 4.77 0.94 -1.19
N GLY A 63 3.72 1.32 -0.45
CA GLY A 63 2.89 0.40 0.34
C GLY A 63 1.48 0.20 -0.19
N ALA A 64 1.24 0.30 -1.51
CA ALA A 64 -0.09 0.09 -2.10
C ALA A 64 -1.23 0.90 -1.43
N GLY A 65 -0.97 2.16 -1.11
CA GLY A 65 -1.92 3.08 -0.46
C GLY A 65 -1.98 2.97 1.07
N GLU A 66 -1.01 2.32 1.71
CA GLU A 66 -0.83 2.37 3.15
C GLU A 66 -0.66 3.81 3.67
N TYR A 67 -1.29 4.11 4.80
CA TYR A 67 -1.12 5.39 5.48
C TYR A 67 -1.29 5.28 6.99
N LEU A 68 -0.62 6.18 7.71
CA LEU A 68 -0.78 6.39 9.13
C LEU A 68 -1.46 7.74 9.37
N ARG A 69 -2.57 7.73 10.12
CA ARG A 69 -3.23 8.96 10.58
C ARG A 69 -2.63 9.41 11.90
N VAL A 70 -2.07 10.62 11.94
CA VAL A 70 -1.55 11.25 13.15
C VAL A 70 -2.58 12.24 13.70
N PRO A 71 -3.28 11.91 14.80
CA PRO A 71 -4.34 12.75 15.35
C PRO A 71 -3.84 14.13 15.78
N PRO A 72 -4.74 15.14 15.89
CA PRO A 72 -4.41 16.41 16.51
C PRO A 72 -3.75 16.21 17.87
N ARG A 73 -2.76 17.04 18.18
CA ARG A 73 -2.04 17.04 19.48
C ARG A 73 -1.24 15.77 19.77
N ARG A 74 -1.12 14.83 18.83
CA ARG A 74 -0.27 13.65 19.01
C ARG A 74 1.20 14.06 18.98
N VAL A 75 1.92 13.73 20.05
CA VAL A 75 3.36 13.95 20.18
C VAL A 75 4.13 12.70 19.79
N GLY A 76 5.19 12.86 19.01
CA GLY A 76 6.18 11.83 18.72
C GLY A 76 5.59 10.54 18.15
N ALA A 77 4.66 10.63 17.19
CA ALA A 77 4.14 9.43 16.53
C ALA A 77 5.27 8.76 15.72
N PRO A 78 5.67 7.51 16.04
CA PRO A 78 6.71 6.83 15.30
C PRO A 78 6.20 6.50 13.89
N ILE A 79 7.01 6.78 12.88
CA ILE A 79 6.68 6.53 11.48
C ILE A 79 7.57 5.38 10.98
N PRO A 80 6.96 4.24 10.59
CA PRO A 80 7.69 3.04 10.21
C PRO A 80 7.93 2.93 8.69
N PHE A 81 8.09 4.05 8.00
CA PHE A 81 8.23 4.08 6.54
C PHE A 81 9.55 4.74 6.17
N GLU A 82 10.33 4.06 5.32
CA GLU A 82 11.58 4.55 4.73
C GLU A 82 11.32 5.72 3.79
N PHE A 83 10.31 5.60 2.93
CA PHE A 83 9.81 6.70 2.13
C PHE A 83 8.39 7.09 2.54
N SER A 84 8.25 8.34 2.98
CA SER A 84 6.97 8.87 3.46
C SER A 84 6.56 10.13 2.73
N ARG A 85 5.25 10.30 2.52
CA ARG A 85 4.64 11.58 2.18
C ARG A 85 3.75 12.06 3.31
N VAL A 86 4.13 13.16 3.96
CA VAL A 86 3.30 13.81 4.98
C VAL A 86 2.32 14.75 4.28
N VAL A 87 1.03 14.54 4.50
CA VAL A 87 -0.07 15.28 3.88
C VAL A 87 -0.85 16.05 4.94
N LEU A 88 -1.02 17.35 4.69
CA LEU A 88 -1.77 18.27 5.53
C LEU A 88 -3.06 18.71 4.82
N PRO A 89 -4.18 18.80 5.56
CA PRO A 89 -5.42 19.32 5.00
C PRO A 89 -5.31 20.82 4.72
N THR A 90 -5.89 21.25 3.60
CA THR A 90 -6.00 22.64 3.17
C THR A 90 -7.47 23.01 3.00
N ARG A 91 -7.77 24.27 2.65
CA ARG A 91 -9.14 24.72 2.36
C ARG A 91 -9.60 24.42 0.93
N GLY A 92 -8.69 24.06 0.03
CA GLY A 92 -8.97 23.78 -1.38
C GLY A 92 -8.85 22.30 -1.71
N ASP A 93 -9.10 21.94 -2.97
CA ASP A 93 -9.03 20.56 -3.45
C ASP A 93 -7.60 19.99 -3.52
N VAL A 94 -6.58 20.85 -3.35
CA VAL A 94 -5.17 20.46 -3.40
C VAL A 94 -4.59 20.45 -1.99
N THR A 95 -4.18 19.28 -1.52
CA THR A 95 -3.48 19.12 -0.24
C THR A 95 -2.05 19.63 -0.33
N VAL A 96 -1.49 20.06 0.80
CA VAL A 96 -0.07 20.38 0.90
C VAL A 96 0.65 19.15 1.44
N SER A 97 1.78 18.81 0.84
CA SER A 97 2.59 17.69 1.29
C SER A 97 4.09 17.95 1.18
N PHE A 98 4.86 17.18 1.94
CA PHE A 98 6.30 17.08 1.81
C PHE A 98 6.74 15.63 1.99
N GLN A 99 7.95 15.32 1.51
CA GLN A 99 8.51 13.97 1.54
C GLN A 99 9.56 13.85 2.65
N VAL A 100 9.61 12.68 3.27
CA VAL A 100 10.62 12.29 4.25
C VAL A 100 11.26 10.99 3.79
N PHE A 101 12.59 10.96 3.79
CA PHE A 101 13.41 9.80 3.47
C PHE A 101 14.16 9.42 4.75
N ALA A 102 13.79 8.30 5.35
CA ALA A 102 14.41 7.75 6.54
C ALA A 102 15.49 6.72 6.17
N PRO A 103 16.38 6.35 7.11
CA PRO A 103 17.35 5.27 6.89
C PRO A 103 16.66 3.92 6.61
N ASP A 104 17.37 3.05 5.89
CA ASP A 104 16.86 1.70 5.57
C ASP A 104 16.63 0.87 6.84
N HIS A 105 15.56 0.07 6.84
CA HIS A 105 15.30 -0.85 7.93
C HIS A 105 16.31 -2.01 7.92
N VAL A 106 16.85 -2.36 9.08
CA VAL A 106 17.72 -3.52 9.24
C VAL A 106 16.85 -4.76 9.45
N TYR A 107 16.88 -5.68 8.48
CA TYR A 107 16.21 -6.96 8.56
C TYR A 107 17.16 -8.04 9.09
N LEU A 108 16.61 -9.01 9.83
CA LEU A 108 17.35 -10.20 10.21
C LEU A 108 17.61 -11.06 8.97
N ASP A 109 18.82 -11.62 8.87
CA ASP A 109 19.16 -12.61 7.85
C ASP A 109 18.31 -13.89 8.09
N PRO A 110 17.48 -14.30 7.12
CA PRO A 110 16.67 -15.51 7.22
C PRO A 110 17.49 -16.77 7.51
N ASP A 111 18.70 -16.85 6.98
CA ASP A 111 19.57 -18.03 7.08
C ASP A 111 20.37 -18.06 8.40
N ALA A 112 20.50 -16.92 9.08
CA ALA A 112 21.20 -16.83 10.37
C ALA A 112 20.42 -17.44 11.54
N MET A 113 19.11 -17.66 11.38
CA MET A 113 18.18 -18.18 12.39
C MET A 113 18.06 -19.71 12.34
N GLY A 114 19.18 -20.43 12.27
CA GLY A 114 19.24 -21.90 12.36
C GLY A 114 18.81 -22.43 13.72
N GLY A 115 17.50 -22.46 13.97
CA GLY A 115 16.91 -22.96 15.21
C GLY A 115 17.14 -24.47 15.41
N PRO A 116 17.16 -24.98 16.66
CA PRO A 116 17.31 -26.41 16.94
C PRO A 116 16.23 -27.24 16.26
N TRP A 117 16.57 -28.49 15.96
CA TRP A 117 15.73 -29.48 15.25
C TRP A 117 14.49 -29.86 16.07
N GLY A 118 13.49 -28.99 16.09
CA GLY A 118 12.12 -29.26 16.54
C GLY A 118 11.19 -29.49 15.35
N ASN A 119 9.90 -29.67 15.63
CA ASN A 119 8.88 -29.75 14.58
C ASN A 119 8.95 -28.49 13.69
N SER A 120 9.14 -28.67 12.38
CA SER A 120 9.21 -27.55 11.43
C SER A 120 7.96 -26.69 11.53
N THR A 121 8.15 -25.38 11.67
CA THR A 121 7.06 -24.40 11.54
C THR A 121 6.41 -24.57 10.16
N VAL A 122 5.10 -24.83 10.12
CA VAL A 122 4.34 -24.91 8.88
C VAL A 122 3.91 -23.50 8.47
N THR A 123 4.07 -23.14 7.20
CA THR A 123 3.58 -21.85 6.70
C THR A 123 2.05 -21.77 6.79
N ALA A 124 1.53 -20.60 7.18
CA ALA A 124 0.09 -20.35 7.25
C ALA A 124 -0.58 -20.45 5.87
N TYR A 125 0.14 -20.03 4.82
CA TYR A 125 -0.33 -20.00 3.43
C TYR A 125 0.76 -20.55 2.50
N SER A 126 0.55 -21.74 1.94
CA SER A 126 1.43 -22.33 0.92
C SER A 126 0.95 -21.96 -0.48
N LEU A 127 1.34 -20.78 -0.96
CA LEU A 127 1.14 -20.36 -2.34
C LEU A 127 2.35 -20.76 -3.20
N ASN A 128 2.09 -21.16 -4.44
CA ASN A 128 3.10 -21.43 -5.45
C ASN A 128 2.99 -20.32 -6.51
N GLU A 129 3.99 -19.45 -6.56
CA GLU A 129 4.04 -18.28 -7.45
C GLU A 129 4.05 -18.66 -8.94
N THR A 130 4.50 -19.87 -9.28
CA THR A 130 4.55 -20.35 -10.67
C THR A 130 3.21 -20.90 -11.16
N ALA A 131 2.20 -21.00 -10.30
CA ALA A 131 0.92 -21.62 -10.65
C ALA A 131 -0.09 -20.61 -11.20
N THR A 132 -0.96 -21.04 -12.13
CA THR A 132 -1.97 -20.17 -12.75
C THR A 132 -2.93 -19.55 -11.74
N TYR A 133 -3.25 -20.23 -10.63
CA TYR A 133 -4.09 -19.64 -9.59
C TYR A 133 -3.41 -18.44 -8.92
N PHE A 134 -2.07 -18.43 -8.82
CA PHE A 134 -1.34 -17.30 -8.26
C PHE A 134 -1.38 -16.13 -9.23
N LEU A 135 -1.22 -16.37 -10.52
CA LEU A 135 -1.40 -15.32 -11.55
C LEU A 135 -2.81 -14.68 -11.49
N VAL A 136 -3.86 -15.49 -11.27
CA VAL A 136 -5.23 -14.99 -11.03
C VAL A 136 -5.31 -14.14 -9.75
N LEU A 137 -4.62 -14.55 -8.68
CA LEU A 137 -4.56 -13.77 -7.43
C LEU A 137 -3.86 -12.43 -7.63
N VAL A 138 -2.76 -12.38 -8.38
CA VAL A 138 -2.05 -11.14 -8.71
C VAL A 138 -2.96 -10.21 -9.53
N ALA A 139 -3.65 -10.73 -10.54
CA ALA A 139 -4.60 -9.93 -11.34
C ALA A 139 -5.76 -9.34 -10.52
N LEU A 140 -6.24 -10.07 -9.49
CA LEU A 140 -7.24 -9.57 -8.55
C LEU A 140 -6.70 -8.43 -7.66
N CYS A 141 -5.43 -8.51 -7.26
CA CYS A 141 -4.79 -7.54 -6.37
C CYS A 141 -4.24 -6.31 -7.11
N GLU A 142 -3.99 -6.43 -8.43
CA GLU A 142 -3.33 -5.42 -9.26
C GLU A 142 -3.88 -3.99 -9.07
N PRO A 143 -5.20 -3.73 -9.08
CA PRO A 143 -5.69 -2.35 -8.92
C PRO A 143 -5.25 -1.71 -7.61
N ARG A 144 -5.28 -2.45 -6.50
CA ARG A 144 -4.90 -1.93 -5.19
C ARG A 144 -3.39 -1.73 -5.07
N LEU A 145 -2.60 -2.65 -5.65
CA LEU A 145 -1.14 -2.53 -5.74
C LEU A 145 -0.67 -1.37 -6.62
N ARG A 146 -1.55 -0.76 -7.42
CA ARG A 146 -1.26 0.41 -8.25
C ARG A 146 -1.98 1.67 -7.78
N ASP A 147 -2.26 1.75 -6.48
CA ASP A 147 -2.95 2.85 -5.79
C ASP A 147 -4.37 3.16 -6.30
N GLN A 148 -5.01 2.23 -7.00
CA GLN A 148 -6.40 2.35 -7.46
C GLN A 148 -7.37 1.75 -6.42
N SER A 149 -7.19 2.10 -5.14
CA SER A 149 -7.91 1.51 -4.00
C SER A 149 -9.44 1.69 -4.06
N ARG A 150 -9.92 2.67 -4.84
CA ARG A 150 -11.35 2.94 -5.07
C ARG A 150 -11.98 2.10 -6.17
N VAL A 151 -11.18 1.35 -6.94
CA VAL A 151 -11.68 0.51 -8.03
C VAL A 151 -12.25 -0.78 -7.46
N ALA A 152 -13.43 -1.17 -7.94
CA ALA A 152 -14.05 -2.43 -7.58
C ALA A 152 -13.14 -3.61 -7.95
N VAL A 153 -13.20 -4.70 -7.17
CA VAL A 153 -12.36 -5.87 -7.43
C VAL A 153 -12.65 -6.44 -8.82
N PRO A 154 -11.61 -6.78 -9.62
CA PRO A 154 -11.81 -7.24 -10.99
C PRO A 154 -12.79 -8.41 -11.12
N THR A 155 -13.65 -8.32 -12.13
CA THR A 155 -14.60 -9.37 -12.50
C THR A 155 -13.91 -10.49 -13.29
N THR A 156 -14.55 -11.66 -13.37
CA THR A 156 -14.01 -12.80 -14.14
C THR A 156 -13.67 -12.44 -15.60
N PRO A 157 -14.53 -11.74 -16.37
CA PRO A 157 -14.18 -11.32 -17.74
C PRO A 157 -12.97 -10.39 -17.79
N GLN A 158 -12.87 -9.44 -16.85
CA GLN A 158 -11.71 -8.53 -16.77
C GLN A 158 -10.41 -9.30 -16.48
N ILE A 159 -10.46 -10.33 -15.64
CA ILE A 159 -9.29 -11.18 -15.38
C ILE A 159 -8.91 -11.96 -16.64
N VAL A 160 -9.87 -12.59 -17.32
CA VAL A 160 -9.62 -13.31 -18.58
C VAL A 160 -8.97 -12.40 -19.62
N GLU A 161 -9.50 -11.18 -19.81
CA GLU A 161 -8.92 -10.18 -20.69
C GLU A 161 -7.49 -9.81 -20.25
N ARG A 162 -7.28 -9.64 -18.94
CA ARG A 162 -6.01 -9.19 -18.37
C ARG A 162 -4.86 -10.19 -18.54
N ILE A 163 -5.12 -11.50 -18.46
CA ILE A 163 -4.08 -12.55 -18.44
C ILE A 163 -4.24 -13.61 -19.53
N GLY A 164 -5.31 -13.60 -20.31
CA GLY A 164 -5.66 -14.67 -21.26
C GLY A 164 -4.62 -14.94 -22.34
N GLY A 165 -3.88 -13.91 -22.79
CA GLY A 165 -2.79 -14.05 -23.77
C GLY A 165 -1.42 -14.42 -23.18
N HIS A 166 -1.30 -14.55 -21.86
CA HIS A 166 -0.01 -14.70 -21.16
C HIS A 166 0.21 -16.10 -20.55
N VAL A 167 -0.83 -16.94 -20.52
CA VAL A 167 -0.72 -18.29 -19.96
C VAL A 167 -0.05 -19.22 -20.99
N THR A 168 1.12 -19.74 -20.66
CA THR A 168 1.77 -20.80 -21.44
C THR A 168 0.95 -22.08 -21.36
N GLY A 169 0.21 -22.42 -22.42
CA GLY A 169 -0.53 -23.70 -22.52
C GLY A 169 -2.00 -23.62 -22.96
N GLY A 170 -2.54 -22.43 -23.25
CA GLY A 170 -3.88 -22.28 -23.85
C GLY A 170 -4.63 -21.05 -23.36
N GLU A 171 -5.78 -20.74 -23.99
CA GLU A 171 -6.64 -19.63 -23.58
C GLU A 171 -7.28 -19.88 -22.21
N LEU A 172 -7.09 -18.94 -21.28
CA LEU A 172 -7.70 -19.02 -19.96
C LEU A 172 -9.19 -18.68 -20.04
N THR A 173 -10.05 -19.68 -19.89
CA THR A 173 -11.51 -19.46 -19.93
C THR A 173 -12.06 -18.83 -18.66
N ALA A 174 -13.20 -18.15 -18.76
CA ALA A 174 -13.92 -17.61 -17.60
C ALA A 174 -14.29 -18.68 -16.55
N ARG A 175 -14.53 -19.92 -17.01
CA ARG A 175 -14.77 -21.06 -16.13
C ARG A 175 -13.50 -21.42 -15.34
N ALA A 176 -12.35 -21.51 -16.02
CA ALA A 176 -11.07 -21.79 -15.37
C ALA A 176 -10.68 -20.72 -14.33
N VAL A 177 -10.87 -19.43 -14.67
CA VAL A 177 -10.66 -18.34 -13.70
C VAL A 177 -11.54 -18.50 -12.47
N SER A 178 -12.84 -18.80 -12.66
CA SER A 178 -13.75 -19.00 -11.54
C SER A 178 -13.33 -20.18 -10.66
N SER A 179 -12.87 -21.29 -11.26
CA SER A 179 -12.33 -22.43 -10.52
C SER A 179 -11.06 -22.08 -9.75
N HIS A 180 -10.16 -21.26 -10.30
CA HIS A 180 -8.97 -20.79 -9.57
C HIS A 180 -9.34 -19.87 -8.40
N ILE A 181 -10.35 -19.02 -8.54
CA ILE A 181 -10.87 -18.18 -7.45
C ILE A 181 -11.43 -19.06 -6.32
N ASP A 182 -12.21 -20.10 -6.66
CA ASP A 182 -12.74 -21.02 -5.65
C ASP A 182 -11.62 -21.83 -4.99
N TYR A 183 -10.63 -22.32 -5.74
CA TYR A 183 -9.45 -22.99 -5.19
C TYR A 183 -8.63 -22.10 -4.25
N LEU A 184 -8.45 -20.82 -4.61
CA LEU A 184 -7.81 -19.83 -3.74
C LEU A 184 -8.56 -19.67 -2.43
N ALA A 185 -9.88 -19.45 -2.51
CA ALA A 185 -10.71 -19.26 -1.33
C ALA A 185 -10.70 -20.48 -0.41
N ASP A 186 -10.99 -21.66 -0.96
CA ASP A 186 -11.36 -22.81 -0.16
C ASP A 186 -10.10 -23.57 0.31
N GLU A 187 -9.10 -23.74 -0.56
CA GLU A 187 -7.93 -24.59 -0.29
C GLU A 187 -6.70 -23.80 0.18
N LYS A 188 -6.44 -22.65 -0.44
CA LYS A 188 -5.20 -21.88 -0.18
C LYS A 188 -5.33 -20.89 0.95
N LEU A 189 -6.44 -20.16 0.98
CA LEU A 189 -6.67 -19.06 1.92
C LEU A 189 -7.67 -19.43 3.02
N ARG A 190 -8.44 -20.52 2.83
CA ARG A 190 -9.43 -21.06 3.77
C ARG A 190 -10.46 -20.02 4.21
N ILE A 191 -10.90 -19.20 3.26
CA ILE A 191 -11.88 -18.13 3.44
C ILE A 191 -13.27 -18.75 3.58
N GLY A 192 -13.94 -18.50 4.72
CA GLY A 192 -15.30 -18.98 4.96
C GLY A 192 -15.41 -20.43 5.47
N ALA A 193 -14.45 -20.89 6.29
CA ALA A 193 -14.60 -22.16 7.02
C ALA A 193 -15.95 -22.21 7.78
N PRO A 194 -16.62 -23.37 7.84
CA PRO A 194 -18.07 -23.46 8.05
C PRO A 194 -18.47 -23.08 9.48
N GLY A 195 -19.23 -22.00 9.63
CA GLY A 195 -19.75 -21.55 10.93
C GLY A 195 -20.76 -20.39 10.90
N ALA A 196 -20.90 -19.65 9.78
CA ALA A 196 -21.90 -18.60 9.66
C ALA A 196 -22.59 -18.66 8.29
N HIS A 197 -23.88 -19.00 8.28
CA HIS A 197 -24.72 -19.06 7.09
C HIS A 197 -25.79 -17.96 7.11
N GLU A 198 -25.89 -17.14 6.06
CA GLU A 198 -27.15 -16.56 5.54
C GLU A 198 -27.06 -16.24 4.01
N PRO A 199 -28.18 -16.30 3.23
CA PRO A 199 -28.18 -16.49 1.76
C PRO A 199 -28.24 -15.22 0.88
N GLY A 200 -27.37 -15.13 -0.14
CA GLY A 200 -27.42 -14.15 -1.25
C GLY A 200 -26.36 -14.42 -2.33
N LYS A 201 -26.71 -15.08 -3.44
CA LYS A 201 -25.73 -15.72 -4.36
C LYS A 201 -24.87 -14.76 -5.22
N GLY A 202 -25.33 -13.53 -5.46
CA GLY A 202 -24.66 -12.53 -6.31
C GLY A 202 -23.66 -11.66 -5.56
N GLU A 203 -24.06 -11.08 -4.43
CA GLU A 203 -23.20 -10.25 -3.55
C GLU A 203 -22.08 -11.08 -2.92
N ARG A 204 -22.32 -12.36 -2.60
CA ARG A 204 -21.30 -13.30 -2.08
C ARG A 204 -20.09 -13.47 -3.00
N ARG A 205 -20.26 -13.44 -4.32
CA ARG A 205 -19.11 -13.66 -5.23
C ARG A 205 -18.20 -12.45 -5.28
N ASN A 206 -18.76 -11.25 -5.20
CA ASN A 206 -17.95 -10.04 -5.06
C ASN A 206 -17.31 -9.99 -3.68
N GLY A 207 -18.07 -10.27 -2.62
CA GLY A 207 -17.55 -10.38 -1.24
C GLY A 207 -16.41 -11.39 -1.10
N LYS A 208 -16.54 -12.60 -1.68
CA LYS A 208 -15.47 -13.60 -1.69
C LYS A 208 -14.19 -13.05 -2.34
N ARG A 209 -14.28 -12.37 -3.48
CA ARG A 209 -13.10 -11.78 -4.14
C ARG A 209 -12.49 -10.65 -3.31
N GLU A 210 -13.33 -9.83 -2.69
CA GLU A 210 -12.89 -8.76 -1.77
C GLU A 210 -12.16 -9.32 -0.54
N GLU A 211 -12.65 -10.43 0.02
CA GLU A 211 -12.00 -11.15 1.12
C GLU A 211 -10.67 -11.76 0.70
N ILE A 212 -10.60 -12.39 -0.48
CA ILE A 212 -9.35 -12.91 -1.06
C ILE A 212 -8.31 -11.79 -1.18
N VAL A 213 -8.68 -10.68 -1.82
CA VAL A 213 -7.77 -9.54 -2.03
C VAL A 213 -7.40 -8.89 -0.70
N GLY A 214 -8.36 -8.71 0.20
CA GLY A 214 -8.12 -8.16 1.53
C GLY A 214 -7.12 -8.99 2.33
N LEU A 215 -7.30 -10.31 2.35
CA LEU A 215 -6.39 -11.23 3.06
C LEU A 215 -4.99 -11.25 2.42
N ALA A 216 -4.93 -11.35 1.08
CA ALA A 216 -3.68 -11.43 0.36
C ALA A 216 -2.83 -10.17 0.56
N LEU A 217 -3.43 -8.98 0.48
CA LEU A 217 -2.71 -7.73 0.71
C LEU A 217 -2.36 -7.53 2.18
N ARG A 218 -3.27 -7.85 3.11
CA ARG A 218 -3.05 -7.69 4.55
C ARG A 218 -1.83 -8.45 5.06
N PHE A 219 -1.57 -9.63 4.52
CA PHE A 219 -0.44 -10.48 4.91
C PHE A 219 0.72 -10.45 3.91
N GLY A 220 0.68 -9.56 2.91
CA GLY A 220 1.73 -9.45 1.89
C GLY A 220 1.93 -10.73 1.08
N LEU A 221 0.88 -11.53 0.88
CA LEU A 221 0.92 -12.73 0.04
C LEU A 221 1.08 -12.38 -1.44
N VAL A 222 0.63 -11.17 -1.82
CA VAL A 222 0.93 -10.55 -3.11
C VAL A 222 1.47 -9.15 -2.88
N ARG A 223 2.59 -8.83 -3.52
CA ARG A 223 3.31 -7.56 -3.42
C ARG A 223 3.55 -6.95 -4.80
N GLU A 224 4.13 -5.76 -4.83
CA GLU A 224 4.40 -5.02 -6.07
C GLU A 224 5.35 -5.78 -7.01
N GLU A 225 6.34 -6.51 -6.49
CA GLU A 225 7.26 -7.31 -7.33
C GLU A 225 6.52 -8.38 -8.16
N HIS A 226 5.39 -8.89 -7.65
CA HIS A 226 4.59 -9.88 -8.38
C HIS A 226 3.84 -9.28 -9.56
N LEU A 227 3.72 -7.94 -9.67
CA LEU A 227 3.13 -7.31 -10.85
C LEU A 227 3.92 -7.62 -12.13
N ALA A 228 5.20 -7.98 -12.02
CA ALA A 228 6.02 -8.45 -13.14
C ALA A 228 5.52 -9.76 -13.76
N LEU A 229 4.68 -10.54 -13.04
CA LEU A 229 4.03 -11.74 -13.57
C LEU A 229 2.89 -11.43 -14.53
N LEU A 230 2.36 -10.20 -14.51
CA LEU A 230 1.31 -9.75 -15.42
C LEU A 230 1.91 -9.07 -16.66
N PRO A 231 1.23 -9.15 -17.82
CA PRO A 231 1.60 -8.33 -18.98
C PRO A 231 1.72 -6.84 -18.61
N PRO A 232 2.64 -6.07 -19.19
CA PRO A 232 2.66 -4.62 -19.04
C PRO A 232 1.30 -4.02 -19.44
N LEU A 233 0.84 -2.96 -18.77
CA LEU A 233 -0.29 -2.20 -19.31
C LEU A 233 0.16 -1.61 -20.64
N THR A 234 -0.49 -2.00 -21.73
CA THR A 234 -0.33 -1.33 -23.01
C THR A 234 -0.67 0.14 -22.78
N GLY A 235 0.35 0.99 -22.74
CA GLY A 235 0.24 2.36 -22.27
C GLY A 235 -0.79 3.15 -23.06
N ALA A 236 -1.43 4.08 -22.37
CA ALA A 236 -2.14 5.20 -22.96
C ALA A 236 -1.27 5.86 -24.05
N GLY A 237 -1.54 5.52 -25.32
CA GLY A 237 -1.02 6.25 -26.47
C GLY A 237 -1.61 7.64 -26.47
N GLY A 238 -0.87 8.62 -25.95
CA GLY A 238 -1.38 9.99 -25.84
C GLY A 238 -0.47 11.01 -25.19
N ARG A 239 0.86 10.88 -25.25
CA ARG A 239 1.80 11.97 -24.93
C ARG A 239 3.03 11.92 -25.83
N GLU A 240 2.82 12.05 -27.14
CA GLU A 240 3.88 12.43 -28.07
C GLU A 240 3.25 12.95 -29.37
N ARG A 241 2.87 14.23 -29.39
CA ARG A 241 2.67 15.11 -30.56
C ARG A 241 2.14 16.47 -30.12
N GLN A 242 2.92 17.20 -29.34
CA GLN A 242 2.85 18.67 -29.32
C GLN A 242 4.19 19.26 -28.86
N ALA A 243 5.21 18.99 -29.68
CA ALA A 243 6.46 19.73 -29.71
C ALA A 243 6.94 19.75 -31.17
N ALA A 244 6.11 20.32 -32.05
CA ALA A 244 6.48 20.74 -33.40
C ALA A 244 5.31 21.53 -34.00
N ARG A 245 5.23 22.81 -33.66
CA ARG A 245 4.84 23.93 -34.54
C ARG A 245 4.95 25.24 -33.79
#